data_AF-A0A7R9P1B0-F1
#
_entry.id   AF-A0A7R9P1B0-F1
#
_cell.length_a   1.000
_cell.length_b   1.000
_cell.length_c   1.000
_cell.angle_alpha   90.00
_cell.angle_beta   90.00
_cell.angle_gamma   90.00
#
_symmetry.space_group_name_H-M   'P 1'
#
loop_
_entity.id
_entity.type
_entity.pdbx_description
1 polymer ?
#
loop_
_entity_poly.entity_id
_entity_poly.type
_entity_poly.pdbx_seq_one_letter_code
_entity_poly.pdbx_strand_id
1 'polypeptide(L)'
;MEEYDVFRVIANDEFFQQFLDKERCPDVKPNVVLSVAEQIKKLSEVITLMDKELQKQVLSNHEGLLSQATWVEKLEEVLAVMQTHVQSLLSAVERLRTKIVEPFSKIETQTVMLSRLHATSDLLRRVARIQHLVKRLNSQMKLADINKAAQCLSELAQLSENVDLSGLEVLEEDQRSIRSHRVELERQARLMLTQSLKAQNQSQ
;
A
#
# COMPACT_ATOMS: atom_id res chain seq x y z
N MET A 1 25.42 -8.57 63.05
CA MET A 1 25.40 -9.89 63.70
C MET A 1 26.18 -10.78 62.75
N GLU A 2 27.43 -11.08 63.10
CA GLU A 2 28.42 -11.65 62.19
C GLU A 2 27.93 -12.97 61.61
N GLU A 3 27.86 -13.03 60.29
CA GLU A 3 27.49 -14.21 59.54
C GLU A 3 28.55 -15.29 59.82
N TYR A 4 28.19 -16.28 60.62
CA TYR A 4 28.99 -17.49 60.80
C TYR A 4 29.09 -18.15 59.43
N ASP A 5 30.18 -17.88 58.71
CA ASP A 5 30.46 -18.49 57.43
C ASP A 5 30.80 -19.97 57.67
N VAL A 6 29.76 -20.79 57.68
CA VAL A 6 29.78 -22.24 57.85
C VAL A 6 30.86 -22.87 56.97
N PHE A 7 31.06 -22.36 55.76
CA PHE A 7 32.07 -22.85 54.83
C PHE A 7 33.49 -22.54 55.31
N ARG A 8 33.74 -21.40 55.96
CA ARG A 8 35.05 -21.12 56.58
C ARG A 8 35.32 -22.00 57.79
N VAL A 9 34.30 -22.30 58.59
CA VAL A 9 34.45 -23.19 59.76
C VAL A 9 34.77 -24.62 59.29
N ILE A 10 34.08 -25.09 58.25
CA ILE A 10 34.34 -26.41 57.66
C ILE A 10 35.70 -26.45 56.93
N ALA A 11 36.09 -25.39 56.23
CA ALA A 11 37.37 -25.34 55.51
C ALA A 11 38.60 -25.21 56.42
N ASN A 12 38.44 -24.62 57.61
CA ASN A 12 39.52 -24.42 58.57
C ASN A 12 39.68 -25.58 59.58
N ASP A 13 38.79 -26.58 59.59
CA ASP A 13 38.88 -27.72 60.50
C ASP A 13 39.82 -28.80 59.93
N GLU A 14 40.86 -29.16 60.68
CA GLU A 14 41.85 -30.19 60.32
C GLU A 14 41.21 -31.56 60.03
N PHE A 15 40.05 -31.87 60.60
CA PHE A 15 39.30 -33.10 60.32
C PHE A 15 38.59 -33.05 58.96
N PHE A 16 37.98 -31.91 58.60
CA PHE A 16 37.19 -31.79 57.37
C PHE A 16 38.04 -31.53 56.12
N GLN A 17 39.25 -30.95 56.27
CA GLN A 17 40.21 -30.85 55.16
C GLN A 17 40.56 -32.21 54.54
N GLN A 18 40.50 -33.29 55.33
CA GLN A 18 40.72 -34.66 54.84
C GLN A 18 39.69 -35.10 53.78
N PHE A 19 38.51 -34.48 53.77
CA PHE A 19 37.42 -34.79 52.85
C PHE A 19 37.29 -33.76 51.71
N LEU A 20 37.91 -32.58 51.83
CA LEU A 20 37.81 -31.50 50.85
C LEU A 20 38.86 -31.61 49.73
N ASP A 21 40.00 -32.24 50.00
CA ASP A 21 41.05 -32.49 49.01
C ASP A 21 40.71 -33.71 48.14
N LYS A 22 40.31 -33.48 46.89
CA LYS A 22 39.95 -34.52 45.90
C LYS A 22 41.08 -35.49 45.54
N GLU A 23 42.33 -35.20 45.92
CA GLU A 23 43.53 -35.98 45.53
C GLU A 23 44.12 -36.86 46.64
N ARG A 24 43.59 -36.81 47.88
CA ARG A 24 44.20 -37.54 48.99
C ARG A 24 43.66 -38.98 49.09
N CYS A 25 44.56 -39.95 48.81
CA CYS A 25 44.30 -41.39 48.93
C CYS A 25 43.85 -41.81 50.36
N PRO A 26 43.04 -42.88 50.50
CA PRO A 26 42.48 -43.34 51.78
C PRO A 26 43.48 -43.95 52.76
N ASP A 27 44.79 -43.92 52.47
CA ASP A 27 45.83 -44.61 53.25
C ASP A 27 46.51 -43.71 54.30
N VAL A 28 45.95 -42.52 54.54
CA VAL A 28 46.42 -41.63 55.60
C VAL A 28 45.70 -41.98 56.90
N LYS A 29 46.42 -42.67 57.80
CA LYS A 29 45.98 -42.90 59.19
C LYS A 29 45.46 -41.60 59.78
N PRO A 30 44.29 -41.59 60.44
CA PRO A 30 43.72 -40.36 60.99
C PRO A 30 44.67 -39.83 62.04
N ASN A 31 45.27 -38.67 61.78
CA ASN A 31 46.14 -38.00 62.75
C ASN A 31 45.31 -37.30 63.85
N VAL A 32 44.19 -37.91 64.23
CA VAL A 32 43.19 -37.34 65.13
C VAL A 32 42.73 -38.43 66.11
N VAL A 33 42.97 -38.16 67.39
CA VAL A 33 42.58 -39.00 68.55
C VAL A 33 41.06 -38.91 68.77
N LEU A 34 40.26 -39.36 67.80
CA LEU A 34 38.79 -39.41 67.91
C LEU A 34 38.29 -40.83 67.65
N SER A 35 37.37 -41.30 68.49
CA SER A 35 36.66 -42.57 68.31
C SER A 35 35.79 -42.54 67.05
N VAL A 36 35.57 -43.70 66.41
CA VAL A 36 34.68 -43.84 65.24
C VAL A 36 33.29 -43.24 65.50
N ALA A 37 32.78 -43.39 66.72
CA ALA A 37 31.50 -42.80 67.13
C ALA A 37 31.53 -41.26 67.13
N GLU A 38 32.67 -40.65 67.49
CA GLU A 38 32.86 -39.20 67.52
C GLU A 38 33.03 -38.64 66.11
N GLN A 39 33.70 -39.37 65.22
CA GLN A 39 33.83 -39.01 63.80
C GLN A 39 32.47 -39.00 63.09
N ILE A 40 31.65 -40.04 63.29
CA ILE A 40 30.28 -40.12 62.74
C ILE A 40 29.42 -38.99 63.30
N LYS A 41 29.52 -38.71 64.61
CA LYS A 41 28.80 -37.62 65.24
C LYS A 41 29.18 -36.26 64.62
N LYS A 42 30.48 -36.01 64.40
CA LYS A 42 30.98 -34.75 63.81
C LYS A 42 30.54 -34.58 62.35
N LEU A 43 30.55 -35.65 61.55
CA LEU A 43 30.03 -35.64 60.17
C LEU A 43 28.52 -35.42 60.12
N SER A 44 27.76 -36.10 60.98
CA SER A 44 26.31 -35.94 61.05
C SER A 44 25.93 -34.51 61.48
N GLU A 45 26.68 -33.92 62.41
CA GLU A 45 26.51 -32.54 62.83
C GLU A 45 26.74 -31.56 61.67
N VAL A 46 27.83 -31.73 60.90
CA VAL A 46 28.09 -30.90 59.71
C VAL A 46 27.06 -31.09 58.62
N ILE A 47 26.57 -32.31 58.37
CA ILE A 47 25.49 -32.55 57.41
C ILE A 47 24.23 -31.77 57.82
N THR A 48 23.84 -31.84 59.10
CA THR A 48 22.67 -31.08 59.57
C THR A 48 22.88 -29.57 59.53
N LEU A 49 24.12 -29.11 59.71
CA LEU A 49 24.48 -27.69 59.67
C LEU A 49 24.52 -27.17 58.23
N MET A 50 25.02 -27.98 57.29
CA MET A 50 24.99 -27.69 55.85
C MET A 50 23.57 -27.73 55.30
N ASP A 51 22.73 -28.66 55.74
CA ASP A 51 21.30 -28.70 55.37
C ASP A 51 20.57 -27.44 55.86
N LYS A 52 20.85 -26.97 57.08
CA LYS A 52 20.31 -25.69 57.59
C LYS A 52 20.79 -24.49 56.78
N GLU A 53 22.07 -24.43 56.42
CA GLU A 53 22.60 -23.31 55.64
C GLU A 53 22.08 -23.34 54.19
N LEU A 54 21.94 -24.52 53.59
CA LEU A 54 21.28 -24.69 52.29
C LEU A 54 19.82 -24.25 52.36
N GLN A 55 19.06 -24.66 53.37
CA GLN A 55 17.68 -24.19 53.55
C GLN A 55 17.62 -22.67 53.72
N LYS A 56 18.53 -22.09 54.49
CA LYS A 56 18.62 -20.63 54.68
C LYS A 56 18.93 -19.91 53.37
N GLN A 57 19.87 -20.42 52.57
CA GLN A 57 20.24 -19.85 51.29
C GLN A 57 19.15 -20.04 50.21
N VAL A 58 18.45 -21.18 50.24
CA VAL A 58 17.27 -21.42 49.40
C VAL A 58 16.17 -20.44 49.77
N LEU A 59 15.89 -20.25 51.07
CA LEU A 59 14.89 -19.30 51.54
C LEU A 59 15.27 -17.85 51.20
N SER A 60 16.54 -17.46 51.34
CA SER A 60 16.98 -16.10 51.00
C SER A 60 16.84 -15.79 49.52
N ASN A 61 17.02 -16.78 48.65
CA ASN A 61 16.96 -16.61 47.20
C ASN A 61 15.59 -16.92 46.60
N HIS A 62 14.68 -17.57 47.35
CA HIS A 62 13.34 -17.91 46.86
C HIS A 62 12.54 -16.67 46.49
N GLU A 63 12.68 -15.59 47.26
CA GLU A 63 11.94 -14.33 47.04
C GLU A 63 12.36 -13.70 45.71
N GLY A 64 13.66 -13.72 45.41
CA GLY A 64 14.22 -13.30 44.14
C GLY A 64 13.69 -14.13 42.97
N LEU A 65 13.75 -15.46 43.06
CA LEU A 65 13.28 -16.35 42.00
C LEU A 65 11.76 -16.24 41.76
N LEU A 66 10.97 -16.13 42.83
CA LEU A 66 9.53 -15.94 42.75
C LEU A 66 9.19 -14.59 42.13
N SER A 67 9.86 -13.51 42.56
CA SER A 67 9.68 -12.18 41.96
C SER A 67 10.02 -12.18 40.47
N GLN A 68 11.08 -12.90 40.08
CA GLN A 68 11.48 -13.04 38.68
C GLN A 68 10.42 -13.80 37.87
N ALA A 69 9.85 -14.88 38.42
CA ALA A 69 8.75 -15.60 37.79
C ALA A 69 7.51 -14.70 37.59
N THR A 70 7.16 -13.90 38.60
CA THR A 70 6.05 -12.91 38.49
C THR A 70 6.34 -11.83 37.44
N TRP A 71 7.60 -11.37 37.32
CA TRP A 71 7.99 -10.43 36.27
C TRP A 71 7.88 -11.02 34.87
N VAL A 72 8.22 -12.30 34.69
CA VAL A 72 8.06 -13.01 33.42
C VAL A 72 6.58 -13.12 33.05
N GLU A 73 5.72 -13.53 33.99
CA GLU A 73 4.26 -13.60 33.77
C GLU A 73 3.68 -12.25 33.35
N LYS A 74 4.09 -11.16 34.02
CA LYS A 74 3.68 -9.81 33.65
C LYS A 74 4.15 -9.40 32.25
N LEU A 75 5.36 -9.82 31.86
CA LEU A 75 5.89 -9.54 30.52
C LEU A 75 5.12 -10.32 29.45
N GLU A 76 4.73 -11.56 29.73
CA GLU A 76 3.88 -12.36 28.85
C GLU A 76 2.50 -11.71 28.66
N GLU A 77 1.90 -11.17 29.73
CA GLU A 77 0.65 -10.41 29.64
C GLU A 77 0.79 -9.18 28.73
N VAL A 78 1.84 -8.37 28.95
CA VAL A 78 2.11 -7.19 28.11
C VAL A 78 2.36 -7.59 26.66
N LEU A 79 3.07 -8.69 26.42
CA LEU A 79 3.32 -9.21 25.07
C LEU A 79 2.03 -9.66 24.39
N ALA A 80 1.14 -10.33 25.11
CA ALA A 80 -0.18 -10.73 24.61
C ALA A 80 -1.01 -9.49 24.23
N VAL A 81 -1.04 -8.47 25.08
CA VAL A 81 -1.70 -7.19 24.78
C VAL A 81 -1.10 -6.54 23.52
N MET A 82 0.23 -6.47 23.42
CA MET A 82 0.90 -5.92 22.26
C MET A 82 0.57 -6.70 20.97
N GLN A 83 0.51 -8.03 21.04
CA GLN A 83 0.10 -8.86 19.92
C GLN A 83 -1.33 -8.55 19.48
N THR A 84 -2.28 -8.39 20.41
CA THR A 84 -3.67 -8.03 20.06
C THR A 84 -3.76 -6.63 19.44
N HIS A 85 -2.96 -5.67 19.90
CA HIS A 85 -2.89 -4.34 19.30
C HIS A 85 -2.31 -4.37 17.89
N VAL A 86 -1.25 -5.15 17.66
CA VAL A 86 -0.67 -5.33 16.32
C VAL A 86 -1.69 -5.95 15.36
N GLN A 87 -2.40 -6.99 15.79
CA GLN A 87 -3.45 -7.62 14.95
C GLN A 87 -4.60 -6.65 14.64
N SER A 88 -4.99 -5.83 15.62
CA SER A 88 -6.01 -4.80 15.43
C SER A 88 -5.55 -3.72 14.44
N LEU A 89 -4.27 -3.31 14.52
CA LEU A 89 -3.69 -2.34 13.60
C LEU A 89 -3.62 -2.90 12.16
N LEU A 90 -3.14 -4.14 12.00
CA LEU A 90 -3.11 -4.82 10.70
C LEU A 90 -4.51 -4.89 10.08
N SER A 91 -5.51 -5.26 10.88
CA SER A 91 -6.90 -5.30 10.45
C SER A 91 -7.45 -3.91 10.06
N ALA A 92 -7.06 -2.86 10.79
CA ALA A 92 -7.45 -1.50 10.47
C ALA A 92 -6.81 -1.00 9.16
N VAL A 93 -5.54 -1.32 8.94
CA VAL A 93 -4.82 -1.00 7.69
C VAL A 93 -5.45 -1.72 6.50
N GLU A 94 -5.79 -3.00 6.63
CA GLU A 94 -6.45 -3.74 5.56
C GLU A 94 -7.85 -3.19 5.25
N ARG A 95 -8.59 -2.77 6.29
CA ARG A 95 -9.86 -2.05 6.11
C ARG A 95 -9.68 -0.70 5.41
N LEU A 96 -8.60 0.04 5.69
CA LEU A 96 -8.30 1.29 4.99
C LEU A 96 -7.94 1.03 3.53
N ARG A 97 -7.15 0.00 3.25
CA ARG A 97 -6.79 -0.41 1.88
C ARG A 97 -8.05 -0.71 1.05
N THR A 98 -8.91 -1.59 1.55
CA THR A 98 -10.15 -1.99 0.86
C THR A 98 -11.17 -0.85 0.74
N LYS A 99 -11.23 0.07 1.70
CA LYS A 99 -12.19 1.19 1.66
C LYS A 99 -11.69 2.43 0.92
N ILE A 100 -10.39 2.59 0.73
CA ILE A 100 -9.82 3.84 0.17
C ILE A 100 -9.03 3.54 -1.09
N VAL A 101 -8.03 2.66 -1.02
CA VAL A 101 -7.08 2.44 -2.13
C VAL A 101 -7.79 1.78 -3.32
N GLU A 102 -8.56 0.72 -3.08
CA GLU A 102 -9.27 0.03 -4.16
C GLU A 102 -10.35 0.90 -4.82
N PRO A 103 -11.22 1.60 -4.07
CA PRO A 103 -12.18 2.53 -4.68
C PRO A 103 -11.52 3.68 -5.41
N PHE A 104 -10.41 4.21 -4.90
CA PHE A 104 -9.66 5.27 -5.57
C PHE A 104 -9.15 4.81 -6.94
N SER A 105 -8.47 3.65 -7.00
CA SER A 105 -7.99 3.09 -8.26
C SER A 105 -9.14 2.80 -9.24
N LYS A 106 -10.28 2.33 -8.73
CA LYS A 106 -11.48 2.12 -9.54
C LYS A 106 -12.04 3.44 -10.09
N ILE A 107 -12.12 4.48 -9.27
CA ILE A 107 -12.59 5.80 -9.70
C ILE A 107 -11.64 6.37 -10.76
N GLU A 108 -10.34 6.31 -10.53
CA GLU A 108 -9.33 6.81 -11.47
C GLU A 108 -9.47 6.15 -12.85
N THR A 109 -9.55 4.81 -12.89
CA THR A 109 -9.73 4.07 -14.15
C THR A 109 -11.07 4.39 -14.83
N GLN A 110 -12.15 4.51 -14.05
CA GLN A 110 -13.46 4.90 -14.56
C GLN A 110 -13.49 6.34 -15.09
N THR A 111 -12.79 7.28 -14.45
CA THR A 111 -12.68 8.66 -14.91
C THR A 111 -11.95 8.75 -16.25
N VAL A 112 -10.87 8.00 -16.43
CA VAL A 112 -10.17 7.91 -17.73
C VAL A 112 -11.08 7.31 -18.79
N MET A 113 -11.79 6.22 -18.47
CA MET A 113 -12.75 5.61 -19.39
C MET A 113 -13.87 6.59 -19.78
N LEU A 114 -14.43 7.30 -18.80
CA LEU A 114 -15.49 8.28 -19.02
C LEU A 114 -15.01 9.44 -19.90
N SER A 115 -13.79 9.93 -19.69
CA SER A 115 -13.17 10.96 -20.54
C SER A 115 -13.05 10.50 -22.00
N ARG A 116 -12.56 9.26 -22.21
CA ARG A 116 -12.47 8.66 -23.56
C ARG A 116 -13.84 8.46 -24.21
N LEU A 117 -14.84 8.04 -23.42
CA LEU A 117 -16.21 7.88 -23.90
C LEU A 117 -16.81 9.24 -24.29
N HIS A 118 -16.61 10.28 -23.46
CA HIS A 118 -17.08 11.63 -23.75
C HIS A 118 -16.45 12.17 -25.03
N ALA A 119 -15.13 12.06 -25.19
CA ALA A 119 -14.43 12.47 -26.41
C ALA A 119 -14.96 11.72 -27.66
N THR A 120 -15.24 10.42 -27.52
CA THR A 120 -15.81 9.61 -28.60
C THR A 120 -17.25 10.03 -28.93
N SER A 121 -18.07 10.28 -27.90
CA SER A 121 -19.45 10.76 -28.05
C SER A 121 -19.51 12.13 -28.72
N ASP A 122 -18.63 13.04 -28.33
CA ASP A 122 -18.50 14.37 -28.95
C ASP A 122 -18.09 14.26 -30.41
N LEU A 123 -17.14 13.37 -30.73
CA LEU A 123 -16.74 13.09 -32.12
C LEU A 123 -17.91 12.52 -32.94
N LEU A 124 -18.65 11.54 -32.40
CA LEU A 124 -19.82 10.96 -33.06
C LEU A 124 -20.91 12.00 -33.30
N ARG A 125 -21.21 12.85 -32.31
CA ARG A 125 -22.20 13.93 -32.44
C ARG A 125 -21.77 14.94 -33.51
N ARG A 126 -20.47 15.25 -33.58
CA ARG A 126 -19.91 16.11 -34.63
C ARG A 126 -20.04 15.48 -36.01
N VAL A 127 -19.69 14.21 -36.17
CA VAL A 127 -19.83 13.45 -37.42
C VAL A 127 -21.29 13.44 -37.89
N ALA A 128 -22.24 13.12 -37.00
CA ALA A 128 -23.66 13.13 -37.32
C ALA A 128 -24.15 14.52 -37.77
N ARG A 129 -23.67 15.58 -37.12
CA ARG A 129 -24.01 16.96 -37.51
C ARG A 129 -23.44 17.32 -38.89
N ILE A 130 -22.21 16.92 -39.18
CA ILE A 130 -21.58 17.12 -40.50
C ILE A 130 -22.39 16.40 -41.58
N GLN A 131 -22.71 15.13 -41.39
CA GLN A 131 -23.52 14.34 -42.32
C GLN A 131 -24.89 14.98 -42.58
N HIS A 132 -25.54 15.50 -41.54
CA HIS A 132 -26.80 16.22 -41.69
C HIS A 132 -26.64 17.50 -42.54
N LEU A 133 -25.59 18.29 -42.28
CA LEU A 133 -25.31 19.51 -43.03
C LEU A 133 -24.92 19.24 -44.48
N VAL A 134 -24.18 18.16 -44.77
CA VAL A 134 -23.84 17.75 -46.13
C VAL A 134 -25.09 17.34 -46.90
N LYS A 135 -25.99 16.57 -46.29
CA LYS A 135 -27.29 16.24 -46.89
C LYS A 135 -28.09 17.50 -47.21
N ARG A 136 -28.11 18.47 -46.29
CA ARG A 136 -28.78 19.76 -46.48
C ARG A 136 -28.13 20.58 -47.61
N LEU A 137 -26.81 20.66 -47.66
CA LEU A 137 -26.05 21.31 -48.73
C LEU A 137 -26.38 20.71 -50.09
N ASN A 138 -26.35 19.37 -50.20
CA ASN A 138 -26.70 18.66 -51.44
C ASN A 138 -28.13 19.01 -51.90
N SER A 139 -29.08 19.14 -50.97
CA SER A 139 -30.46 19.51 -51.31
C SER A 139 -30.58 20.96 -51.80
N GLN A 140 -29.89 21.91 -51.15
CA GLN A 140 -29.92 23.33 -51.51
C GLN A 140 -29.24 23.60 -52.85
N MET A 141 -28.17 22.85 -53.14
CA MET A 141 -27.47 22.92 -54.41
C MET A 141 -28.32 22.39 -55.58
N LYS A 142 -29.13 21.35 -55.35
CA LYS A 142 -30.13 20.89 -56.33
C LYS A 142 -31.24 21.91 -56.59
N LEU A 143 -31.61 22.69 -55.57
CA LEU A 143 -32.62 23.75 -55.67
C LEU A 143 -32.05 25.08 -56.19
N ALA A 144 -30.75 25.15 -56.52
CA ALA A 144 -30.04 26.38 -56.91
C ALA A 144 -30.12 27.53 -55.88
N ASP A 145 -30.33 27.20 -54.60
CA ASP A 145 -30.41 28.15 -53.48
C ASP A 145 -29.00 28.53 -52.99
N ILE A 146 -28.29 29.37 -53.77
CA ILE A 146 -26.88 29.76 -53.55
C ILE A 146 -26.63 30.34 -52.15
N ASN A 147 -27.51 31.22 -51.67
CA ASN A 147 -27.35 31.87 -50.35
C ASN A 147 -27.39 30.87 -49.20
N LYS A 148 -28.34 29.91 -49.23
CA LYS A 148 -28.47 28.90 -48.18
C LYS A 148 -27.34 27.87 -48.26
N ALA A 149 -26.91 27.52 -49.47
CA ALA A 149 -25.78 26.63 -49.70
C ALA A 149 -24.47 27.26 -49.17
N ALA A 150 -24.26 28.57 -49.38
CA ALA A 150 -23.15 29.32 -48.82
C ALA A 150 -23.16 29.30 -47.28
N GLN A 151 -24.33 29.48 -46.68
CA GLN A 151 -24.51 29.40 -45.22
C GLN A 151 -24.16 28.00 -44.69
N CYS A 152 -24.64 26.93 -45.34
CA CYS A 152 -24.30 25.56 -44.93
C CYS A 152 -22.81 25.26 -45.05
N LEU A 153 -22.13 25.75 -46.10
CA LEU A 153 -20.69 25.61 -46.25
C LEU A 153 -19.91 26.36 -45.16
N SER A 154 -20.39 27.55 -44.77
CA SER A 154 -19.81 28.32 -43.65
C SER A 154 -19.94 27.56 -42.32
N GLU A 155 -21.12 27.02 -42.02
CA GLU A 155 -21.35 26.19 -40.83
C GLU A 155 -20.45 24.94 -40.82
N LEU A 156 -20.27 24.29 -41.96
CA LEU A 156 -19.37 23.14 -42.12
C LEU A 156 -17.90 23.50 -41.90
N ALA A 157 -17.47 24.68 -42.36
CA ALA A 157 -16.11 25.17 -42.12
C ALA A 157 -15.85 25.41 -40.63
N GLN A 158 -16.79 26.05 -39.93
CA GLN A 158 -16.69 26.27 -38.47
C GLN A 158 -16.64 24.96 -37.68
N LEU A 159 -17.38 23.93 -38.11
CA LEU A 159 -17.37 22.63 -37.45
C LEU A 159 -16.07 21.84 -37.66
N SER A 160 -15.27 22.18 -38.68
CA SER A 160 -14.00 21.51 -39.00
C SER A 160 -12.75 22.29 -38.59
N GLU A 161 -12.88 23.54 -38.17
CA GLU A 161 -11.75 24.44 -37.87
C GLU A 161 -10.86 23.97 -36.71
N ASN A 162 -11.44 23.30 -35.70
CA ASN A 162 -10.74 22.94 -34.46
C ASN A 162 -10.51 21.44 -34.26
N VAL A 163 -10.86 20.61 -35.24
CA VAL A 163 -10.78 19.15 -35.13
C VAL A 163 -10.28 18.57 -36.44
N ASP A 164 -9.17 17.85 -36.39
CA ASP A 164 -8.74 17.06 -37.54
C ASP A 164 -9.69 15.87 -37.71
N LEU A 165 -10.41 15.86 -38.82
CA LEU A 165 -11.34 14.79 -39.21
C LEU A 165 -10.73 13.91 -40.32
N SER A 166 -9.43 14.06 -40.59
CA SER A 166 -8.72 13.26 -41.57
C SER A 166 -8.58 11.80 -41.10
N GLY A 167 -8.69 10.85 -42.03
CA GLY A 167 -8.59 9.41 -41.74
C GLY A 167 -9.88 8.77 -41.23
N LEU A 168 -10.97 9.53 -41.07
CA LEU A 168 -12.31 8.98 -40.85
C LEU A 168 -12.93 8.58 -42.20
N GLU A 169 -12.86 7.28 -42.54
CA GLU A 169 -13.41 6.71 -43.78
C GLU A 169 -14.89 7.10 -43.99
N VAL A 170 -15.67 7.12 -42.90
CA VAL A 170 -17.09 7.49 -42.91
C VAL A 170 -17.35 8.92 -43.40
N LEU A 171 -16.38 9.83 -43.27
CA LEU A 171 -16.48 11.24 -43.68
C LEU A 171 -15.78 11.54 -45.01
N GLU A 172 -15.11 10.58 -45.65
CA GLU A 172 -14.33 10.86 -46.86
C GLU A 172 -15.21 11.27 -48.05
N GLU A 173 -16.37 10.62 -48.22
CA GLU A 173 -17.34 10.99 -49.25
C GLU A 173 -17.93 12.39 -48.97
N ASP A 174 -18.27 12.66 -47.72
CA ASP A 174 -18.78 13.96 -47.28
C ASP A 174 -17.75 15.07 -47.56
N GLN A 175 -16.48 14.87 -47.20
CA GLN A 175 -15.40 15.83 -47.45
C GLN A 175 -15.15 16.05 -48.95
N ARG A 176 -15.27 15.01 -49.78
CA ARG A 176 -15.20 15.16 -51.25
C ARG A 176 -16.39 15.97 -51.77
N SER A 177 -17.60 15.68 -51.28
CA SER A 177 -18.81 16.41 -51.64
C SER A 177 -18.71 17.89 -51.27
N ILE A 178 -18.26 18.22 -50.06
CA ILE A 178 -18.07 19.60 -49.60
C ILE A 178 -17.10 20.36 -50.52
N ARG A 179 -15.96 19.75 -50.85
CA ARG A 179 -14.97 20.35 -51.75
C ARG A 179 -15.54 20.62 -53.14
N SER A 180 -16.25 19.65 -53.71
CA SER A 180 -16.90 19.78 -55.02
C SER A 180 -17.95 20.91 -55.03
N HIS A 181 -18.86 20.90 -54.05
CA HIS A 181 -19.91 21.90 -53.93
C HIS A 181 -19.38 23.30 -53.66
N ARG A 182 -18.25 23.43 -52.95
CA ARG A 182 -17.60 24.73 -52.71
C ARG A 182 -17.08 25.35 -54.02
N VAL A 183 -16.43 24.55 -54.88
CA VAL A 183 -15.97 25.00 -56.20
C VAL A 183 -17.15 25.39 -57.09
N GLU A 184 -18.20 24.57 -57.09
CA GLU A 184 -19.41 24.85 -57.90
C GLU A 184 -20.15 26.10 -57.40
N LEU A 185 -20.26 26.30 -56.08
CA LEU A 185 -20.84 27.52 -55.51
C LEU A 185 -20.07 28.76 -55.96
N GLU A 186 -18.74 28.71 -55.89
CA GLU A 186 -17.88 29.83 -56.27
C GLU A 186 -18.04 30.16 -57.76
N ARG A 187 -18.13 29.13 -58.60
CA ARG A 187 -18.39 29.29 -60.03
C ARG A 187 -19.76 29.95 -60.28
N GLN A 188 -20.82 29.47 -59.63
CA GLN A 188 -22.17 30.03 -59.75
C GLN A 188 -22.23 31.48 -59.24
N ALA A 189 -21.61 31.77 -58.10
CA ALA A 189 -21.56 33.11 -57.54
C ALA A 189 -20.80 34.08 -58.46
N ARG A 190 -19.66 33.67 -59.03
CA ARG A 190 -18.93 34.46 -60.03
C ARG A 190 -19.77 34.72 -61.28
N LEU A 191 -20.49 33.71 -61.78
CA LEU A 191 -21.38 33.88 -62.93
C LEU A 191 -22.50 34.87 -62.64
N MET A 192 -23.21 34.73 -61.51
CA MET A 192 -24.24 35.68 -61.10
C MET A 192 -23.69 37.09 -60.99
N LEU A 193 -22.53 37.28 -60.35
CA LEU A 193 -21.89 38.59 -60.24
C LEU A 193 -21.62 39.20 -61.63
N THR A 194 -21.06 38.42 -62.56
CA THR A 194 -20.78 38.93 -63.92
C THR A 194 -22.05 39.23 -64.71
N GLN A 195 -23.13 38.47 -64.53
CA GLN A 195 -24.43 38.74 -65.15
C GLN A 195 -25.06 40.01 -64.56
N SER A 196 -25.05 40.17 -63.23
CA SER A 196 -25.54 41.37 -62.55
C SER A 196 -24.77 42.62 -62.98
N LEU A 197 -23.44 42.55 -63.10
CA LEU A 197 -22.61 43.66 -63.58
C LEU A 197 -22.92 44.02 -65.04
N LYS A 198 -23.16 43.03 -65.91
CA LYS A 198 -23.54 43.27 -67.32
C LYS A 198 -24.94 43.88 -67.45
N ALA A 199 -25.91 43.40 -66.66
CA ALA A 199 -27.26 43.94 -66.65
C ALA A 199 -27.27 45.40 -66.16
N GLN A 200 -26.49 45.72 -65.13
CA GLN A 200 -26.37 47.09 -64.61
C GLN A 200 -25.74 48.06 -65.63
N ASN A 201 -24.72 47.62 -66.36
CA ASN A 201 -24.09 48.42 -67.42
C ASN A 201 -24.99 48.65 -68.65
N GLN A 202 -26.06 47.86 -68.84
CA GLN A 202 -27.04 48.05 -69.92
C GLN A 202 -28.23 48.92 -69.52
N SER A 203 -28.41 49.17 -68.22
CA SER A 203 -29.46 50.02 -67.66
C SER A 203 -29.04 51.48 -67.41
N GLN A 204 -27.80 51.84 -67.75
CA GLN A 204 -27.27 53.21 -67.75
C GLN A 204 -27.03 53.68 -69.19
#